data_AF-A0A5S3SZM3-F1
#
_entry.id   AF-A0A5S3SZM3-F1
#
_cell.length_a   1.000
_cell.length_b   1.000
_cell.length_c   1.000
_cell.angle_alpha   90.00
_cell.angle_beta   90.00
_cell.angle_gamma   90.00
#
_symmetry.space_group_name_H-M   'P 1'
#
loop_
_entity.id
_entity.type
_entity.pdbx_description
1 polymer ?
#
loop_
_entity_poly.entity_id
_entity_poly.type
_entity_poly.pdbx_seq_one_letter_code
_entity_poly.pdbx_strand_id
1 'polypeptide(L)'
;LKPFAGGNSGVQMAGWFNKDINSLEALKGLKMRIPGMGGEVFKRLGGVPVNLPGGEIFTALQTGTIDATEWVGPYNDLAFGLYKAAKYYYYPGWHEPGTMLEFTVNMDKWNALPADL
;
A
#
# COMPACT_ATOMS: atom_id res chain seq x y z
N LEU A 1 1.50 20.15 -13.53
CA LEU A 1 0.23 19.46 -13.19
C LEU A 1 -0.48 20.29 -12.13
N LYS A 2 -1.81 20.35 -12.15
CA LYS A 2 -2.63 20.91 -11.07
C LYS A 2 -3.29 19.76 -10.31
N PRO A 3 -2.97 19.55 -9.01
CA PRO A 3 -3.60 18.51 -8.20
C PRO A 3 -4.93 18.98 -7.62
N PHE A 4 -5.85 18.05 -7.45
CA PHE A 4 -7.12 18.23 -6.76
C PHE A 4 -7.40 17.02 -5.88
N ALA A 5 -8.01 17.23 -4.71
CA ALA A 5 -8.48 16.14 -3.88
C ALA A 5 -9.57 15.35 -4.63
N GLY A 6 -9.32 14.06 -4.82
CA GLY A 6 -10.19 13.12 -5.54
C GLY A 6 -10.75 11.99 -4.69
N GLY A 7 -10.53 12.03 -3.38
CA GLY A 7 -11.03 11.04 -2.43
C GLY A 7 -10.06 10.83 -1.28
N ASN A 8 -10.45 9.96 -0.35
CA ASN A 8 -9.61 9.53 0.75
C ASN A 8 -9.92 8.08 1.12
N SER A 9 -8.90 7.27 1.40
CA SER A 9 -9.09 5.88 1.83
C SER A 9 -9.53 5.75 3.30
N GLY A 10 -9.47 6.83 4.08
CA GLY A 10 -9.43 6.76 5.53
C GLY A 10 -8.13 6.12 6.03
N VAL A 11 -8.13 5.71 7.29
CA VAL A 11 -7.03 4.93 7.89
C VAL A 11 -6.99 3.57 7.22
N GLN A 12 -5.86 3.24 6.63
CA GLN A 12 -5.65 1.95 5.99
C GLN A 12 -5.26 0.85 6.98
N MET A 13 -5.20 -0.38 6.48
CA MET A 13 -4.70 -1.53 7.24
C MET A 13 -3.17 -1.67 7.07
N ALA A 14 -2.50 -2.28 8.03
CA ALA A 14 -1.03 -2.44 8.00
C ALA A 14 -0.58 -3.52 7.02
N GLY A 15 -1.51 -4.33 6.53
CA GLY A 15 -1.27 -5.32 5.47
C GLY A 15 -1.39 -6.76 5.94
N TRP A 16 -1.21 -7.65 4.96
CA TRP A 16 -1.30 -9.10 5.05
C TRP A 16 0.08 -9.74 5.14
N PHE A 17 0.24 -10.67 6.07
CA PHE A 17 1.50 -11.33 6.40
C PHE A 17 1.33 -12.85 6.40
N ASN A 18 2.32 -13.57 5.88
CA ASN A 18 2.38 -15.03 5.93
C ASN A 18 2.94 -15.58 7.27
N LYS A 19 3.54 -14.69 8.08
CA LYS A 19 4.13 -14.97 9.39
C LYS A 19 3.52 -14.05 10.44
N ASP A 20 3.46 -14.53 11.67
CA ASP A 20 3.05 -13.74 12.82
C ASP A 20 4.19 -12.78 13.23
N ILE A 21 3.86 -11.51 13.40
CA ILE A 21 4.78 -10.42 13.73
C ILE A 21 4.45 -9.91 15.14
N ASN A 22 5.22 -10.40 16.13
CA ASN A 22 5.07 -10.02 17.54
C ASN A 22 6.30 -9.32 18.13
N SER A 23 7.34 -9.06 17.32
CA SER A 23 8.53 -8.34 17.75
C SER A 23 9.20 -7.63 16.57
N LEU A 24 10.12 -6.69 16.88
CA LEU A 24 10.91 -6.02 15.85
C LEU A 24 11.88 -6.98 15.14
N GLU A 25 12.35 -8.02 15.83
CA GLU A 25 13.20 -9.06 15.24
C GLU A 25 12.49 -9.82 14.12
N ALA A 26 11.17 -10.01 14.23
CA ALA A 26 10.36 -10.67 13.19
C ALA A 26 10.34 -9.88 11.87
N LEU A 27 10.67 -8.59 11.89
CA LEU A 27 10.76 -7.74 10.71
C LEU A 27 12.09 -7.93 9.96
N LYS A 28 13.14 -8.44 10.61
CA LYS A 28 14.47 -8.55 9.99
C LYS A 28 14.45 -9.52 8.82
N GLY A 29 14.79 -9.02 7.63
CA GLY A 29 14.78 -9.79 6.39
C GLY A 29 13.39 -10.08 5.81
N LEU A 30 12.32 -9.61 6.45
CA LEU A 30 10.95 -9.81 5.99
C LEU A 30 10.74 -9.04 4.66
N LYS A 31 10.45 -9.74 3.58
CA LYS A 31 10.21 -9.11 2.27
C LYS A 31 8.77 -8.63 2.21
N MET A 32 8.55 -7.32 2.28
CA MET A 32 7.21 -6.75 2.24
C MET A 32 7.05 -5.87 1.02
N ARG A 33 5.95 -6.05 0.28
CA ARG A 33 5.52 -5.01 -0.67
C ARG A 33 4.94 -3.86 0.14
N ILE A 34 5.70 -2.77 0.24
CA ILE A 34 5.35 -1.53 0.93
C ILE A 34 6.12 -0.35 0.28
N PRO A 35 5.50 0.38 -0.65
CA PRO A 35 6.14 1.47 -1.36
C PRO A 35 6.18 2.76 -0.52
N GLY A 36 6.95 3.74 -0.99
CA GLY A 36 6.98 5.09 -0.41
C GLY A 36 7.66 5.16 0.96
N MET A 37 7.26 6.16 1.76
CA MET A 37 7.90 6.46 3.05
C MET A 37 7.73 5.35 4.09
N GLY A 38 6.62 4.60 4.03
CA GLY A 38 6.41 3.42 4.89
C GLY A 38 7.51 2.37 4.67
N GLY A 39 7.91 2.15 3.42
CA GLY A 39 8.99 1.22 3.07
C GLY A 39 10.36 1.65 3.61
N GLU A 40 10.66 2.95 3.63
CA GLU A 40 11.91 3.48 4.19
C GLU A 40 11.97 3.30 5.72
N VAL A 41 10.85 3.50 6.42
CA VAL A 41 10.77 3.21 7.86
C VAL A 41 10.93 1.71 8.11
N PHE A 42 10.20 0.89 7.35
CA PHE A 42 10.27 -0.58 7.44
C PHE A 42 11.69 -1.11 7.20
N LYS A 43 12.41 -0.54 6.23
CA LYS A 43 13.82 -0.84 5.94
C LYS A 43 14.74 -0.54 7.12
N ARG A 44 14.55 0.59 7.81
CA ARG A 44 15.34 0.96 9.00
C ARG A 44 15.12 0.00 10.18
N LEU A 45 13.97 -0.67 10.22
CA LEU A 45 13.67 -1.74 11.18
C LEU A 45 14.24 -3.11 10.76
N GLY A 46 14.93 -3.19 9.63
CA GLY A 46 15.58 -4.40 9.12
C GLY A 46 14.76 -5.19 8.10
N GLY A 47 13.57 -4.71 7.75
CA GLY A 47 12.75 -5.29 6.68
C GLY A 47 13.31 -5.02 5.30
N VAL A 48 12.78 -5.74 4.31
CA VAL A 48 13.16 -5.60 2.90
C VAL A 48 11.94 -5.09 2.12
N PRO A 49 11.83 -3.77 1.87
CA PRO A 49 10.75 -3.24 1.04
C PRO A 49 10.92 -3.70 -0.41
N VAL A 50 9.83 -4.15 -1.02
CA VAL A 50 9.75 -4.59 -2.41
C VAL A 50 8.76 -3.71 -3.16
N ASN A 51 9.11 -3.30 -4.38
CA ASN A 51 8.21 -2.57 -5.25
C ASN A 51 7.66 -3.51 -6.32
N LEU A 52 6.33 -3.70 -6.35
CA LEU A 52 5.64 -4.53 -7.33
C LEU A 52 4.38 -3.82 -7.84
N PRO A 53 4.02 -3.99 -9.12
CA PRO A 53 2.71 -3.61 -9.63
C PRO A 53 1.59 -4.29 -8.83
N GLY A 54 0.47 -3.59 -8.63
CA GLY A 54 -0.66 -4.09 -7.83
C GLY A 54 -1.19 -5.45 -8.31
N GLY A 55 -1.25 -5.66 -9.64
CA GLY A 55 -1.72 -6.91 -10.24
C GLY A 55 -0.83 -8.13 -9.96
N GLU A 56 0.41 -7.94 -9.51
CA GLU A 56 1.36 -9.02 -9.22
C GLU A 56 1.39 -9.40 -7.74
N ILE A 57 0.78 -8.60 -6.86
CA ILE A 57 0.85 -8.78 -5.40
C ILE A 57 0.35 -10.15 -4.97
N PHE A 58 -0.82 -10.57 -5.46
CA PHE A 58 -1.42 -11.85 -5.06
C PHE A 58 -0.50 -13.02 -5.42
N THR A 59 -0.02 -13.08 -6.66
CA THR A 59 0.86 -14.16 -7.13
C THR A 59 2.21 -14.12 -6.40
N ALA A 60 2.78 -12.94 -6.15
CA ALA A 60 4.02 -12.80 -5.42
C ALA A 60 3.90 -13.30 -3.97
N LEU A 61 2.76 -13.04 -3.32
CA LEU A 61 2.47 -13.53 -1.97
C LEU A 61 2.24 -15.04 -1.97
N GLN A 62 1.44 -15.54 -2.92
CA GLN A 62 1.12 -16.96 -3.06
C GLN A 62 2.37 -17.83 -3.34
N THR A 63 3.31 -17.31 -4.11
CA THR A 63 4.57 -18.00 -4.47
C THR A 63 5.68 -17.83 -3.44
N GLY A 64 5.49 -16.98 -2.42
CA GLY A 64 6.54 -16.65 -1.44
C GLY A 64 7.65 -15.75 -1.97
N THR A 65 7.45 -15.10 -3.13
CA THR A 65 8.36 -14.07 -3.64
C THR A 65 8.43 -12.90 -2.65
N ILE A 66 7.30 -12.53 -2.05
CA ILE A 66 7.18 -11.64 -0.90
C ILE A 66 6.57 -12.39 0.29
N ASP A 67 6.91 -11.98 1.50
CA ASP A 67 6.37 -12.53 2.75
C ASP A 67 5.12 -11.77 3.23
N ALA A 68 5.01 -10.49 2.87
CA ALA A 68 3.92 -9.62 3.27
C ALA A 68 3.61 -8.56 2.20
N THR A 69 2.43 -7.97 2.29
CA THR A 69 2.01 -6.85 1.44
C THR A 69 1.05 -5.95 2.18
N GLU A 70 1.11 -4.66 1.91
CA GLU A 70 0.00 -3.74 2.20
C GLU A 70 -0.73 -3.35 0.91
N TRP A 71 -1.95 -2.81 1.03
CA TRP A 71 -2.75 -2.33 -0.10
C TRP A 71 -3.67 -1.17 0.25
N VAL A 72 -4.85 -1.42 0.85
CA VAL A 72 -5.74 -0.33 1.29
C VAL A 72 -6.49 -0.71 2.58
N GLY A 73 -7.31 -1.74 2.54
CA GLY A 73 -8.29 -2.00 3.59
C GLY A 73 -9.29 -3.08 3.23
N PRO A 74 -10.19 -3.47 4.15
CA PRO A 74 -10.96 -4.72 4.06
C PRO A 74 -11.69 -4.93 2.72
N TYR A 75 -12.29 -3.87 2.17
CA TYR A 75 -13.03 -3.97 0.90
C TYR A 75 -12.11 -4.28 -0.29
N ASN A 76 -11.06 -3.49 -0.49
CA ASN A 76 -10.15 -3.66 -1.61
C ASN A 76 -9.31 -4.93 -1.49
N ASP A 77 -8.84 -5.23 -0.28
CA ASP A 77 -7.99 -6.38 0.01
C ASP A 77 -8.75 -7.70 -0.19
N LEU A 78 -10.05 -7.72 0.14
CA LEU A 78 -10.94 -8.83 -0.17
C LEU A 78 -11.09 -9.03 -1.68
N ALA A 79 -11.27 -7.94 -2.44
CA ALA A 79 -11.37 -7.98 -3.89
C ALA A 79 -10.08 -8.51 -4.55
N PHE A 80 -8.91 -8.20 -3.97
CA PHE A 80 -7.62 -8.74 -4.38
C PHE A 80 -7.40 -10.20 -3.94
N GLY A 81 -8.25 -10.72 -3.06
CA GLY A 81 -8.18 -12.10 -2.59
C GLY A 81 -6.99 -12.38 -1.66
N LEU A 82 -6.36 -11.36 -1.07
CA LEU A 82 -5.10 -11.49 -0.32
C LEU A 82 -5.20 -12.49 0.85
N TYR A 83 -6.38 -12.61 1.45
CA TYR A 83 -6.70 -13.59 2.49
C TYR A 83 -6.51 -15.06 2.08
N LYS A 84 -6.44 -15.36 0.77
CA LYS A 84 -6.15 -16.71 0.27
C LYS A 84 -4.65 -17.03 0.21
N ALA A 85 -3.79 -16.00 0.25
CA ALA A 85 -2.34 -16.13 0.12
C ALA A 85 -1.58 -15.79 1.42
N ALA A 86 -2.21 -15.07 2.35
CA ALA A 86 -1.65 -14.75 3.65
C ALA A 86 -2.70 -14.84 4.76
N LYS A 87 -2.23 -15.03 6.00
CA LYS A 87 -3.06 -15.43 7.14
C LYS A 87 -3.32 -14.30 8.12
N TYR A 88 -2.33 -13.44 8.35
CA TYR A 88 -2.38 -12.43 9.40
C TYR A 88 -2.64 -11.07 8.78
N TYR A 89 -3.69 -10.38 9.24
CA TYR A 89 -4.06 -9.05 8.76
C TYR A 89 -3.90 -8.03 9.89
N TYR A 90 -2.85 -7.21 9.81
CA TYR A 90 -2.48 -6.28 10.88
C TYR A 90 -3.11 -4.90 10.69
N TYR A 91 -3.26 -4.18 11.80
CA TYR A 91 -3.79 -2.83 11.87
C TYR A 91 -3.22 -2.08 13.08
N PRO A 92 -3.22 -0.73 13.06
CA PRO A 92 -3.57 0.16 11.94
C PRO A 92 -2.41 0.30 10.93
N GLY A 93 -2.74 0.67 9.70
CA GLY A 93 -1.77 1.10 8.67
C GLY A 93 -1.19 2.47 9.03
N TRP A 94 -0.20 2.47 9.92
CA TRP A 94 0.45 3.68 10.43
C TRP A 94 1.12 4.51 9.34
N HIS A 95 1.46 3.91 8.21
CA HIS A 95 2.05 4.60 7.05
C HIS A 95 1.00 5.37 6.24
N GLU A 96 -0.27 4.99 6.34
CA GLU A 96 -1.38 5.56 5.56
C GLU A 96 -2.60 5.87 6.46
N PRO A 97 -2.50 6.89 7.33
CA PRO A 97 -3.56 7.25 8.28
C PRO A 97 -4.75 7.99 7.64
N GLY A 98 -4.68 8.33 6.35
CA GLY A 98 -5.69 9.13 5.67
C GLY A 98 -5.25 9.54 4.28
N THR A 99 -4.90 8.56 3.44
CA THR A 99 -4.32 8.80 2.11
C THR A 99 -5.28 9.57 1.23
N MET A 100 -4.89 10.80 0.88
CA MET A 100 -5.62 11.64 -0.06
C MET A 100 -5.31 11.15 -1.47
N LEU A 101 -6.36 10.76 -2.18
CA LEU A 101 -6.27 10.41 -3.59
C LEU A 101 -6.36 11.69 -4.40
N GLU A 102 -5.59 11.78 -5.48
CA GLU A 102 -5.49 13.00 -6.28
C GLU A 102 -5.97 12.77 -7.71
N PHE A 103 -6.71 13.74 -8.22
CA PHE A 103 -6.81 13.95 -9.67
C PHE A 103 -5.76 14.99 -10.06
N THR A 104 -4.94 14.66 -11.05
CA THR A 104 -3.97 15.61 -11.60
C THR A 104 -4.32 15.97 -13.02
N VAL A 105 -4.46 17.27 -13.30
CA VAL A 105 -4.72 17.79 -14.63
C VAL A 105 -3.45 18.42 -15.20
N ASN A 106 -3.17 18.24 -16.49
CA ASN A 106 -2.12 19.02 -17.16
C ASN A 106 -2.42 20.52 -17.02
N MET A 107 -1.39 21.31 -16.68
CA MET A 107 -1.59 22.72 -16.33
C MET A 107 -2.06 23.54 -17.53
N ASP A 108 -1.51 23.28 -18.72
CA ASP A 108 -1.88 24.00 -19.94
C ASP A 108 -3.30 23.66 -20.36
N LYS A 109 -3.70 22.38 -20.22
CA LYS A 109 -5.07 21.94 -20.48
C LYS A 109 -6.06 22.54 -19.48
N TRP A 110 -5.70 22.63 -18.19
CA TRP A 110 -6.52 23.30 -17.18
C TRP A 110 -6.72 24.78 -17.52
N ASN A 111 -5.65 25.49 -17.88
CA ASN A 111 -5.71 26.92 -18.21
C ASN A 111 -6.46 27.21 -19.53
N ALA A 112 -6.57 26.22 -20.41
CA ALA A 112 -7.33 26.31 -21.65
C ALA A 112 -8.83 26.02 -21.48
N LEU A 113 -9.28 25.62 -20.28
CA LEU A 113 -10.70 25.40 -20.01
C LEU A 113 -11.46 26.74 -20.05
N PRO A 114 -12.68 26.75 -20.62
CA PRO A 114 -13.64 27.84 -20.42
C PRO A 114 -13.87 28.12 -18.94
N ALA A 115 -14.17 29.37 -18.59
CA ALA A 115 -14.33 29.80 -17.20
C ALA A 115 -15.55 29.20 -16.48
N ASP A 116 -16.48 28.60 -17.22
CA ASP A 116 -17.69 27.94 -16.72
C ASP A 116 -17.50 26.43 -16.43
N LEU A 117 -16.28 25.91 -16.57
CA LEU A 117 -15.86 24.55 -16.20
C LEU A 117 -14.77 24.57 -15.11
#